data_AF-A0A2X4RCL3-F1
#
_entry.id   AF-A0A2X4RCL3-F1
#
_cell.length_a   1.000
_cell.length_b   1.000
_cell.length_c   1.000
_cell.angle_alpha   90.00
_cell.angle_beta   90.00
_cell.angle_gamma   90.00
#
_symmetry.space_group_name_H-M   'P 1'
#
loop_
_entity.id
_entity.type
_entity.pdbx_description
1 polymer ?
#
loop_
_entity_poly.entity_id
_entity_poly.type
_entity_poly.pdbx_seq_one_letter_code
_entity_poly.pdbx_strand_id
1 'polypeptide(L)'
;MSVRGSVLVAPESAAELAEFSVTNFTDFHGHLEDDSTKEMGAAKLAGLAKQVNQGQEYAFVSSGDNVGGSAFVSSVSEDKYGPDPCLVDI
;
A
#
# COMPACT_ATOMS: atom_id res chain seq x y z
N MET A 1 5.56 18.66 56.83
CA MET A 1 5.86 19.45 55.61
C MET A 1 5.00 18.89 54.48
N SER A 2 4.02 19.63 53.95
CA SER A 2 3.23 19.19 52.79
C SER A 2 3.69 20.01 51.58
N VAL A 3 4.29 19.36 50.59
CA VAL A 3 4.66 19.98 49.32
C VAL A 3 3.50 19.76 48.36
N ARG A 4 2.80 20.84 48.00
CA ARG A 4 1.82 20.82 46.91
C ARG A 4 2.55 21.21 45.63
N GLY A 5 2.79 20.24 44.75
CA GLY A 5 3.25 20.50 43.39
C GLY A 5 2.06 20.81 42.50
N SER A 6 1.99 22.04 41.97
CA SER A 6 1.07 22.38 40.89
C SER A 6 1.75 22.10 39.57
N VAL A 7 1.24 21.12 38.83
CA VAL A 7 1.58 20.93 37.41
C VAL A 7 0.68 21.88 36.62
N LEU A 8 1.30 22.86 35.96
CA LEU A 8 0.65 23.63 34.91
C LEU A 8 0.81 22.84 33.61
N VAL A 9 -0.29 22.23 33.14
CA VAL A 9 -0.35 21.66 31.79
C VAL A 9 -0.52 22.83 30.83
N ALA A 10 0.42 22.99 29.89
CA ALA A 10 0.30 23.95 28.80
C ALA A 10 -0.93 23.62 27.94
N PRO A 11 -1.61 24.60 27.33
CA PRO A 11 -2.68 24.28 26.39
C PRO A 11 -2.03 23.59 25.18
N GLU A 12 -2.25 22.28 25.06
CA GLU A 12 -2.09 21.58 23.80
C GLU A 12 -2.95 22.34 22.79
N SER A 13 -2.33 22.93 21.75
CA SER A 13 -3.08 23.32 20.56
C SER A 13 -3.84 22.08 20.15
N ALA A 14 -5.18 22.09 20.19
CA ALA A 14 -5.98 20.94 19.83
C ALA A 14 -5.63 20.55 18.39
N ALA A 15 -4.70 19.60 18.23
CA ALA A 15 -4.36 19.02 16.95
C ALA A 15 -5.61 18.28 16.50
N GLU A 16 -6.18 18.71 15.38
CA GLU A 16 -7.28 18.01 14.77
C GLU A 16 -6.76 16.63 14.34
N LEU A 17 -7.30 15.59 14.96
CA LEU A 17 -6.94 14.21 14.62
C LEU A 17 -7.59 13.89 13.27
N ALA A 18 -6.77 13.59 12.27
CA ALA A 18 -7.23 13.10 10.98
C ALA A 18 -7.30 11.57 10.99
N GLU A 19 -8.39 11.02 10.48
CA GLU A 19 -8.54 9.59 10.23
C GLU A 19 -8.42 9.34 8.73
N PHE A 20 -7.51 8.43 8.34
CA PHE A 20 -7.34 8.02 6.96
C PHE A 20 -7.03 6.52 6.87
N SER A 21 -7.41 5.92 5.76
CA SER A 21 -7.15 4.51 5.46
C SER A 21 -5.90 4.34 4.59
N VAL A 22 -5.18 3.25 4.79
CA VAL A 22 -4.10 2.84 3.89
C VAL A 22 -4.41 1.47 3.35
N THR A 23 -4.61 1.37 2.04
CA THR A 23 -4.76 0.10 1.33
C THR A 23 -3.49 -0.19 0.57
N ASN A 24 -2.85 -1.31 0.89
CA ASN A 24 -1.58 -1.71 0.31
C ASN A 24 -1.71 -3.03 -0.49
N PHE A 25 -0.88 -3.18 -1.51
CA PHE A 25 -0.69 -4.45 -2.23
C PHE A 25 0.80 -4.68 -2.54
N THR A 26 1.19 -5.93 -2.77
CA THR A 26 2.57 -6.33 -3.05
C THR A 26 2.55 -7.48 -4.05
N ASP A 27 3.72 -7.77 -4.65
CA ASP A 27 3.93 -8.98 -5.46
C ASP A 27 2.88 -9.11 -6.58
N PHE A 28 2.54 -8.00 -7.22
CA PHE A 28 1.57 -8.03 -8.30
C PHE A 28 2.13 -8.74 -9.54
N HIS A 29 3.46 -8.74 -9.72
CA HIS A 29 4.19 -9.52 -10.73
C HIS A 29 3.68 -9.37 -12.18
N GLY A 30 2.87 -8.34 -12.47
CA GLY A 30 2.25 -8.09 -13.76
C GLY A 30 0.99 -8.92 -14.04
N HIS A 31 0.27 -9.40 -13.03
CA HIS A 31 -1.00 -10.15 -13.18
C HIS A 31 -2.17 -9.25 -13.56
N LEU A 32 -2.15 -8.74 -14.80
CA LEU A 32 -3.16 -7.82 -15.32
C LEU A 32 -4.53 -8.47 -15.45
N GLU A 33 -4.57 -9.76 -15.81
CA GLU A 33 -5.78 -10.55 -15.99
C GLU A 33 -6.03 -11.44 -14.77
N ASP A 34 -7.30 -11.81 -14.57
CA ASP A 34 -7.63 -12.78 -13.55
C ASP A 34 -7.07 -14.15 -13.92
N ASP A 35 -6.41 -14.81 -12.97
CA ASP A 35 -6.31 -16.26 -13.03
C ASP A 35 -7.68 -16.82 -12.61
N SER A 36 -8.27 -17.62 -13.49
CA SER A 36 -9.49 -18.37 -13.26
C SER A 36 -9.57 -19.13 -11.93
N THR A 37 -8.44 -19.38 -11.25
CA THR A 37 -8.40 -20.23 -10.06
C THR A 37 -7.81 -19.63 -8.78
N LYS A 38 -7.06 -18.52 -8.82
CA LYS A 38 -6.27 -18.09 -7.64
C LYS A 38 -6.13 -16.59 -7.45
N GLU A 39 -5.85 -15.85 -8.52
CA GLU A 39 -5.39 -14.47 -8.41
C GLU A 39 -6.27 -13.49 -9.16
N MET A 40 -6.46 -12.34 -8.52
CA MET A 40 -7.30 -11.26 -9.01
C MET A 40 -6.48 -10.35 -9.91
N GLY A 41 -6.98 -10.08 -11.11
CA GLY A 41 -6.37 -9.15 -12.05
C GLY A 41 -6.50 -7.70 -11.61
N ALA A 42 -5.74 -6.82 -12.27
CA ALA A 42 -5.67 -5.40 -11.95
C ALA A 42 -7.03 -4.71 -11.86
N ALA A 43 -7.96 -5.03 -12.76
CA ALA A 43 -9.27 -4.38 -12.82
C ALA A 43 -10.12 -4.69 -11.59
N LYS A 44 -10.13 -5.95 -11.15
CA LYS A 44 -10.87 -6.37 -9.96
C LYS A 44 -10.17 -5.88 -8.68
N LEU A 45 -8.84 -5.89 -8.64
CA LEU A 45 -8.08 -5.37 -7.50
C LEU A 45 -8.36 -3.87 -7.28
N ALA A 46 -8.33 -3.08 -8.35
CA ALA A 46 -8.65 -1.65 -8.30
C ALA A 46 -10.12 -1.40 -7.92
N GLY A 47 -11.05 -2.24 -8.39
CA GLY A 47 -12.46 -2.19 -7.99
C GLY A 47 -12.67 -2.48 -6.51
N LEU A 48 -12.02 -3.52 -6.00
CA LEU A 48 -12.04 -3.89 -4.59
C LEU A 48 -11.45 -2.79 -3.73
N ALA A 49 -10.28 -2.26 -4.10
CA ALA A 49 -9.63 -1.14 -3.40
C ALA A 49 -10.55 0.07 -3.32
N LYS A 50 -11.27 0.40 -4.40
CA LYS A 50 -12.28 1.47 -4.35
C LYS A 50 -13.44 1.15 -3.43
N GLN A 51 -13.91 -0.10 -3.43
CA GLN A 51 -15.06 -0.53 -2.62
C GLN A 51 -14.73 -0.51 -1.12
N VAL A 52 -13.58 -1.04 -0.71
CA VAL A 52 -13.21 -1.11 0.72
C VAL A 52 -12.93 0.26 1.31
N ASN A 53 -12.53 1.23 0.49
CA ASN A 53 -12.28 2.61 0.92
C ASN A 53 -13.44 3.57 0.64
N GLN A 54 -14.65 3.08 0.35
CA GLN A 54 -15.79 3.95 0.14
C GLN A 54 -16.07 4.80 1.38
N GLY A 55 -16.21 6.11 1.18
CA GLY A 55 -16.52 7.07 2.25
C GLY A 55 -15.34 7.43 3.16
N GLN A 56 -14.11 7.04 2.83
CA GLN A 56 -12.91 7.31 3.62
C GLN A 56 -11.90 8.10 2.79
N GLU A 57 -11.12 8.96 3.45
CA GLU A 57 -9.86 9.46 2.88
C GLU A 57 -8.85 8.30 2.92
N TYR A 58 -8.22 7.98 1.78
CA TYR A 58 -7.34 6.82 1.72
C TYR A 58 -6.15 7.00 0.79
N ALA A 59 -5.05 6.35 1.15
CA ALA A 59 -3.90 6.12 0.29
C ALA A 59 -3.96 4.71 -0.29
N PHE A 60 -3.82 4.59 -1.61
CA PHE A 60 -3.64 3.31 -2.29
C PHE A 60 -2.17 3.18 -2.71
N VAL A 61 -1.46 2.25 -2.09
CA VAL A 61 0.00 2.14 -2.15
C VAL A 61 0.43 0.70 -2.51
N SER A 62 1.68 0.55 -2.91
CA SER A 62 2.30 -0.75 -3.17
C SER A 62 3.66 -0.87 -2.51
N SER A 63 4.02 -2.08 -2.06
CA SER A 63 5.33 -2.45 -1.49
C SER A 63 6.30 -3.08 -2.50
N GLY A 64 6.13 -2.79 -3.80
CA GLY A 64 7.06 -3.28 -4.83
C GLY A 64 6.64 -4.60 -5.49
N ASP A 65 7.56 -5.17 -6.27
CA ASP A 65 7.38 -6.39 -7.07
C ASP A 65 6.12 -6.40 -7.96
N ASN A 66 5.83 -5.25 -8.57
CA ASN A 66 4.68 -5.10 -9.47
C ASN A 66 4.89 -5.64 -10.88
N VAL A 67 6.14 -5.98 -11.22
CA VAL A 67 6.59 -6.45 -12.54
C VAL A 67 7.48 -7.68 -12.36
N GLY A 68 7.53 -8.56 -13.36
CA GLY A 68 8.54 -9.64 -13.41
C GLY A 68 8.04 -11.08 -13.25
N GLY A 69 6.73 -11.33 -13.06
CA GLY A 69 6.20 -12.70 -12.96
C GLY A 69 5.15 -13.09 -14.01
N SER A 70 4.72 -12.19 -14.89
CA SER A 70 3.74 -12.48 -15.95
C SER A 70 4.35 -12.49 -17.35
N ALA A 71 3.92 -13.47 -18.18
CA ALA A 71 4.39 -13.62 -19.56
C ALA A 71 4.16 -12.36 -20.42
N PHE A 72 3.14 -11.56 -20.10
CA PHE A 72 2.84 -10.32 -20.80
C PHE A 72 3.86 -9.21 -20.51
N VAL A 73 4.26 -9.02 -19.24
CA VAL A 73 5.26 -7.99 -18.89
C VAL A 73 6.67 -8.47 -19.22
N SER A 74 6.99 -9.74 -19.01
CA SER A 74 8.31 -10.29 -19.36
C SER A 74 8.58 -10.29 -20.88
N SER A 75 7.55 -10.49 -21.71
CA SER A 75 7.69 -10.44 -23.18
C SER A 75 7.84 -9.02 -23.73
N VAL A 76 7.26 -8.01 -23.07
CA VAL A 76 7.41 -6.59 -23.43
C VAL A 76 8.71 -6.00 -22.86
N SER A 77 9.16 -6.48 -21.69
CA SER A 77 10.28 -5.90 -20.95
C SER A 77 11.61 -6.62 -21.17
N GLU A 78 11.66 -7.66 -22.03
CA GLU A 78 12.85 -8.48 -22.30
C GLU A 78 13.59 -8.96 -21.04
N ASP A 79 12.85 -9.26 -19.96
CA ASP A 79 13.42 -9.70 -18.69
C ASP A 79 14.42 -8.72 -18.05
N LYS A 80 14.34 -7.43 -18.42
CA LYS A 80 15.24 -6.37 -17.93
C LYS A 80 15.11 -6.09 -16.42
N TYR A 81 14.12 -6.72 -15.76
CA TYR A 81 13.84 -6.62 -14.33
C TYR A 81 13.81 -8.01 -13.67
N GLY A 82 14.71 -8.93 -14.07
CA GLY A 82 14.98 -10.21 -13.38
C GLY A 82 16.49 -10.40 -13.11
N PRO A 83 16.85 -11.29 -12.16
CA PRO A 83 17.32 -10.96 -10.81
C PRO A 83 18.76 -10.39 -10.77
N ASP A 84 18.86 -9.11 -10.40
CA ASP A 84 20.09 -8.56 -9.81
C ASP A 84 19.93 -8.67 -8.27
N PRO A 85 20.81 -9.37 -7.53
CA PRO A 85 20.62 -9.71 -6.10
C PRO A 85 20.63 -8.51 -5.13
N CYS A 86 20.46 -7.27 -5.60
CA CYS A 86 20.60 -6.06 -4.80
C CYS A 86 19.51 -4.99 -5.00
N LEU A 87 18.49 -5.22 -5.83
CA LEU A 87 17.34 -4.31 -5.91
C LEU A 87 16.14 -4.88 -5.16
N VAL A 88 16.33 -4.99 -3.85
CA VAL A 88 15.24 -5.09 -2.87
C VAL A 88 14.80 -3.65 -2.59
N ASP A 89 14.02 -3.07 -3.50
CA ASP A 89 13.34 -1.81 -3.22
C ASP A 89 11.98 -2.13 -2.58
N ILE A 90 11.99 -2.07 -1.23
CA ILE A 90 10.93 -1.71 -0.26
C ILE A 90 9.47 -1.83 -0.71
#